data_AF-A0A2V6QC19-F1
#
_entry.id   AF-A0A2V6QC19-F1
#
_cell.length_a   1.000
_cell.length_b   1.000
_cell.length_c   1.000
_cell.angle_alpha   90.00
_cell.angle_beta   90.00
_cell.angle_gamma   90.00
#
_symmetry.space_group_name_H-M   'P 1'
#
loop_
_entity.id
_entity.type
_entity.pdbx_description
1 polymer ?
#
loop_
_entity_poly.entity_id
_entity_poly.type
_entity_poly.pdbx_seq_one_letter_code
_entity_poly.pdbx_strand_id
1 'polypeptide(L)'
;MTVRRALAAAVLVLGLPPSAAACAVCIGSAFGDRGYTWPYIGLILMPFIVVAAIIGALAWQLGWRPRQLAARASALVNRTAPGDPSPSTHTETT
;
A
#
# COMPACT_ATOMS: atom_id res chain seq x y z
N MET A 1 3.62 18.99 -18.94
CA MET A 1 4.78 18.96 -18.00
C MET A 1 5.16 17.56 -17.53
N THR A 2 4.26 16.56 -17.58
CA THR A 2 4.49 15.17 -17.16
C THR A 2 5.46 14.42 -18.07
N VAL A 3 5.34 14.58 -19.40
CA VAL A 3 6.15 13.86 -20.40
C VAL A 3 7.64 14.22 -20.32
N ARG A 4 7.98 15.50 -20.10
CA ARG A 4 9.37 15.96 -19.94
C ARG A 4 10.01 15.45 -18.64
N ARG A 5 9.22 15.35 -17.56
CA ARG A 5 9.66 14.75 -16.29
C ARG A 5 9.86 13.23 -16.42
N ALA A 6 8.99 12.55 -17.15
CA ALA A 6 9.12 11.12 -17.44
C ALA A 6 10.35 10.82 -18.29
N LEU A 7 10.63 11.64 -19.32
CA LEU A 7 11.84 11.54 -20.13
C LEU A 7 13.11 11.83 -19.33
N ALA A 8 13.09 12.87 -18.49
CA ALA A 8 14.23 13.18 -17.63
C ALA A 8 14.52 12.05 -16.62
N ALA A 9 13.47 11.46 -16.03
CA ALA A 9 13.60 10.31 -15.15
C ALA A 9 14.12 9.07 -15.90
N ALA A 10 13.63 8.80 -17.11
CA ALA A 10 14.10 7.69 -17.93
C ALA A 10 15.59 7.85 -18.29
N VAL A 11 16.01 9.05 -18.73
CA VAL A 11 17.42 9.33 -19.04
C VAL A 11 18.31 9.19 -17.81
N LEU A 12 17.83 9.59 -16.62
CA LEU A 12 18.57 9.41 -15.37
C LEU A 12 18.75 7.94 -15.00
N VAL A 13 17.73 7.11 -15.23
CA VAL A 13 17.74 5.66 -14.95
C VAL A 13 18.63 4.92 -15.96
N LEU A 14 18.58 5.28 -17.24
CA LEU A 14 19.36 4.67 -18.30
C LEU A 14 20.82 5.15 -18.35
N GLY A 15 21.11 6.36 -17.84
CA GLY A 15 22.45 6.93 -17.80
C GLY A 15 23.29 6.52 -16.59
N LEU A 16 22.70 5.83 -15.61
CA LEU A 16 23.43 5.34 -14.45
C LEU A 16 24.20 4.05 -14.81
N PRO A 17 25.54 4.04 -14.72
CA PRO A 17 26.30 2.84 -15.07
C PRO A 17 25.94 1.70 -14.11
N PRO A 18 25.63 0.49 -14.61
CA PRO A 18 25.20 -0.64 -13.77
C PRO A 18 26.28 -1.10 -12.78
N SER A 19 27.54 -0.73 -13.02
CA SER A 19 28.67 -0.97 -12.11
C SER A 19 28.56 -0.20 -10.79
N ALA A 20 27.91 0.98 -10.77
CA ALA A 20 27.69 1.71 -9.52
C ALA A 20 26.62 1.05 -8.63
N ALA A 21 25.62 0.40 -9.25
CA ALA A 21 24.62 -0.40 -8.53
C ALA A 21 25.22 -1.71 -7.98
N ALA A 22 26.20 -2.30 -8.68
CA ALA A 22 26.93 -3.45 -8.18
C ALA A 22 27.79 -3.11 -6.96
N CYS A 23 28.49 -1.97 -6.93
CA CYS A 23 29.31 -1.58 -5.78
C CYS A 23 28.51 -1.42 -4.47
N ALA A 24 27.26 -0.96 -4.53
CA ALA A 24 26.42 -0.82 -3.34
C ALA A 24 26.07 -2.18 -2.69
N VAL A 25 25.89 -3.23 -3.50
CA VAL A 25 25.67 -4.60 -3.02
C VAL A 25 26.98 -5.30 -2.67
N CYS A 26 28.07 -5.00 -3.38
CA CYS A 26 29.39 -5.60 -3.17
C CYS A 26 30.09 -5.09 -1.89
N ILE A 27 29.86 -3.85 -1.47
CA ILE A 27 30.46 -3.27 -0.25
C ILE A 27 29.57 -3.53 0.98
N GLY A 28 28.25 -3.62 0.76
CA GLY A 28 27.29 -3.94 1.81
C GLY A 28 27.34 -5.41 2.20
N SER A 29 28.20 -5.77 3.16
CA SER A 29 28.11 -7.06 3.82
C SER A 29 26.97 -7.07 4.84
N ALA A 30 26.20 -8.17 4.88
CA ALA A 30 25.15 -8.39 5.88
C ALA A 30 25.66 -8.33 7.34
N PHE A 31 26.97 -8.39 7.54
CA PHE A 31 27.62 -8.45 8.86
C PHE A 31 28.26 -7.13 9.33
N GLY A 32 28.13 -6.03 8.58
CA GLY A 32 28.79 -4.77 9.00
C GLY A 32 28.25 -3.48 8.41
N ASP A 33 27.40 -3.53 7.39
CA ASP A 33 26.95 -2.32 6.71
C ASP A 33 25.53 -1.90 7.15
N ARG A 34 25.39 -0.70 7.71
CA ARG A 34 24.10 -0.14 8.14
C ARG A 34 23.15 0.08 6.95
N GLY A 35 23.70 0.21 5.74
CA GLY A 35 22.93 0.32 4.50
C GLY A 35 22.20 -0.97 4.10
N TYR A 36 22.56 -2.13 4.66
CA TYR A 36 21.97 -3.43 4.35
C TYR A 36 20.60 -3.67 5.01
N THR A 37 20.05 -2.69 5.72
CA THR A 37 18.73 -2.79 6.36
C THR A 37 17.56 -2.72 5.37
N TRP A 38 17.74 -2.01 4.25
CA TRP A 38 16.74 -1.88 3.18
C TRP A 38 16.26 -3.21 2.57
N PRO A 39 17.14 -4.16 2.19
CA PRO A 39 16.69 -5.46 1.68
C PRO A 39 15.93 -6.25 2.75
N TYR A 40 16.31 -6.18 4.03
CA TYR A 40 15.54 -6.81 5.11
C TYR A 40 14.15 -6.20 5.26
N ILE A 41 14.02 -4.87 5.22
CA ILE A 41 12.72 -4.20 5.22
C ILE A 41 11.88 -4.68 4.03
N GLY A 42 12.47 -4.76 2.83
CA GLY A 42 11.80 -5.29 1.64
C GLY A 42 11.31 -6.73 1.82
N LEU A 43 12.14 -7.61 2.39
CA LEU A 43 11.78 -8.99 2.69
C LEU A 43 10.68 -9.09 3.75
N ILE A 44 10.74 -8.26 4.80
CA ILE A 44 9.70 -8.18 5.83
C ILE A 44 8.38 -7.69 5.24
N LEU A 45 8.41 -6.74 4.30
CA LEU A 45 7.21 -6.19 3.66
C LEU A 45 6.63 -7.10 2.57
N MET A 46 7.44 -7.97 1.98
CA MET A 46 7.07 -8.87 0.88
C MET A 46 5.74 -9.62 1.10
N PRO A 47 5.49 -10.31 2.24
CA PRO A 47 4.23 -11.01 2.44
C PRO A 47 3.01 -10.08 2.37
N PHE A 48 3.12 -8.86 2.90
CA PHE A 48 2.03 -7.89 2.87
C PHE A 48 1.77 -7.37 1.45
N ILE A 49 2.84 -7.13 0.68
CA ILE A 49 2.74 -6.71 -0.72
C ILE A 49 2.03 -7.80 -1.54
N VAL A 50 2.41 -9.06 -1.36
CA VAL A 50 1.80 -10.20 -2.07
C VAL A 50 0.31 -10.29 -1.73
N VAL A 51 -0.05 -10.25 -0.45
CA VAL A 51 -1.46 -10.28 -0.02
C VAL A 51 -2.24 -9.10 -0.60
N ALA A 52 -1.71 -7.89 -0.53
CA ALA A 52 -2.34 -6.70 -1.09
C ALA A 52 -2.54 -6.81 -2.61
N ALA A 53 -1.56 -7.35 -3.33
CA ALA A 53 -1.64 -7.59 -4.77
C ALA A 53 -2.72 -8.61 -5.12
N ILE A 54 -2.82 -9.71 -4.38
CA ILE A 54 -3.86 -10.73 -4.56
C ILE A 54 -5.24 -10.13 -4.32
N ILE A 55 -5.43 -9.43 -3.20
CA ILE A 55 -6.71 -8.76 -2.88
C ILE A 55 -7.06 -7.74 -3.95
N GLY A 56 -6.10 -6.93 -4.40
CA GLY A 56 -6.29 -5.94 -5.46
C GLY A 56 -6.63 -6.55 -6.82
N ALA A 57 -6.02 -7.67 -7.18
CA ALA A 57 -6.33 -8.38 -8.41
C ALA A 57 -7.76 -8.97 -8.37
N LEU A 58 -8.13 -9.61 -7.27
CA LEU A 58 -9.48 -10.11 -7.05
C LEU A 58 -10.50 -8.96 -7.07
N ALA A 59 -10.16 -7.84 -6.42
CA ALA A 59 -10.97 -6.64 -6.45
C ALA A 59 -11.28 -6.14 -7.84
N TRP A 60 -10.25 -6.09 -8.66
CA TRP A 60 -10.36 -5.65 -10.03
C TRP A 60 -11.31 -6.55 -10.83
N GLN A 61 -11.16 -7.87 -10.69
CA GLN A 61 -12.01 -8.85 -11.37
C GLN A 61 -13.47 -8.80 -10.91
N LEU A 62 -13.72 -8.52 -9.63
CA LEU A 62 -15.07 -8.41 -9.08
C LEU A 62 -15.75 -7.05 -9.36
N GLY A 63 -15.10 -6.14 -10.11
CA GLY A 63 -15.65 -4.82 -10.41
C GLY A 63 -15.77 -3.92 -9.16
N TRP A 64 -14.84 -4.06 -8.22
CA TRP A 64 -14.84 -3.37 -6.93
C TRP A 64 -14.97 -1.84 -7.14
N ARG A 65 -16.00 -1.24 -6.54
CA ARG A 65 -16.29 0.21 -6.58
C ARG A 65 -15.83 0.90 -5.29
N PRO A 66 -14.55 1.29 -5.18
CA PRO A 66 -13.96 1.78 -3.92
C PRO A 66 -14.67 3.01 -3.35
N ARG A 67 -15.22 3.88 -4.23
CA ARG A 67 -15.99 5.07 -3.82
C ARG A 67 -17.26 4.73 -3.04
N GLN A 68 -17.95 3.65 -3.39
CA GLN A 68 -19.18 3.24 -2.71
C GLN A 68 -18.88 2.64 -1.33
N LEU A 69 -17.78 1.90 -1.21
CA LEU A 69 -17.35 1.34 0.06
C LEU A 69 -16.80 2.40 1.01
N ALA A 70 -16.04 3.38 0.51
CA ALA A 70 -15.60 4.52 1.30
C ALA A 70 -16.80 5.33 1.84
N ALA A 71 -17.84 5.56 1.02
CA ALA A 71 -19.05 6.24 1.44
C ALA A 71 -19.88 5.44 2.47
N ARG A 72 -19.89 4.11 2.38
CA ARG A 72 -20.54 3.25 3.37
C ARG A 72 -19.76 3.19 4.69
N ALA A 73 -18.44 3.11 4.61
CA ALA A 73 -17.57 3.11 5.79
C ALA A 73 -17.70 4.42 6.57
N SER A 74 -17.70 5.58 5.89
CA SER A 74 -17.92 6.87 6.54
C SER A 74 -19.32 6.99 7.15
N ALA A 75 -20.35 6.44 6.49
CA ALA A 75 -21.71 6.41 7.03
C ALA A 75 -21.85 5.52 8.28
N LEU A 76 -21.08 4.43 8.39
CA LEU A 76 -21.03 3.59 9.60
C LEU A 76 -20.24 4.26 10.72
N VAL A 77 -19.09 4.84 10.41
CA VAL A 77 -18.27 5.57 11.40
C VAL A 77 -19.05 6.74 11.99
N ASN A 78 -19.80 7.49 11.16
CA ASN A 78 -20.66 8.57 11.63
C ASN A 78 -21.82 8.08 12.51
N ARG A 79 -22.35 6.87 12.29
CA ARG A 79 -23.38 6.28 13.17
C ARG A 79 -22.83 5.75 14.49
N THR A 80 -21.57 5.32 14.51
CA THR A 80 -20.88 4.93 15.75
C THR A 80 -20.33 6.13 16.51
N ALA A 81 -20.57 7.37 16.04
CA ALA A 81 -20.23 8.55 16.81
C ALA A 81 -21.01 8.51 18.15
N PRO A 82 -20.40 8.89 19.29
CA PRO A 82 -20.94 8.66 20.64
C PRO A 82 -22.29 9.32 20.99
N GLY A 83 -22.99 9.93 20.02
CA GLY A 83 -24.26 10.62 20.19
C GLY A 83 -25.49 9.93 19.58
N ASP A 84 -25.36 8.76 18.94
CA ASP A 84 -26.51 8.11 18.31
C ASP A 84 -27.41 7.40 19.35
N PRO A 85 -28.72 7.69 19.38
CA PRO A 85 -29.65 7.04 20.29
C PRO A 85 -29.79 5.55 19.92
N SER A 86 -29.60 4.69 20.93
CA SER A 86 -29.79 3.25 20.83
C SER A 86 -31.15 2.92 20.19
N PRO A 87 -31.22 2.10 19.13
CA PRO A 87 -32.50 1.73 18.54
C PRO A 87 -33.33 0.97 19.58
N SER A 88 -34.50 1.50 19.92
CA SER A 88 -35.44 0.86 20.81
C SER A 88 -35.83 -0.51 20.23
N THR A 89 -35.31 -1.57 20.82
CA THR A 89 -35.85 -2.93 20.68
C THR A 89 -37.32 -2.84 21.03
N HIS A 90 -38.18 -3.00 20.01
CA HIS A 90 -39.60 -3.25 20.21
C HIS A 90 -39.71 -4.55 21.01
N THR A 91 -39.95 -4.43 22.31
CA THR A 91 -40.45 -5.54 23.12
C THR A 91 -41.80 -5.93 22.57
N GLU A 92 -41.79 -7.10 21.94
CA GLU A 92 -42.90 -7.95 21.57
C GLU A 92 -43.96 -7.94 22.68
N THR A 93 -45.15 -7.43 22.34
CA THR A 93 -46.36 -7.49 23.15
C THR A 93 -46.99 -8.86 22.93
N THR A 94 -46.77 -9.81 23.85
CA THR A 94 -47.73 -10.88 24.15
C THR A 94 -47.48 -11.48 25.52
#